data_AF-A0AAU6XEQ1-F1
#
_entry.id   AF-A0AAU6XEQ1-F1
#
_cell.length_a   1.000
_cell.length_b   1.000
_cell.length_c   1.000
_cell.angle_alpha   90.00
_cell.angle_beta   90.00
_cell.angle_gamma   90.00
#
_symmetry.space_group_name_H-M   'P 1'
#
loop_
_entity.id
_entity.type
_entity.pdbx_description
1 polymer ?
#
loop_
_entity_poly.entity_id
_entity_poly.type
_entity_poly.pdbx_seq_one_letter_code
_entity_poly.pdbx_strand_id
1 'polypeptide(L)'
;MSTESHRSLRYVDDITRDDVLALEAFIYSQLRPVQDAAGETGDTFCALRSLEILVCDSAGLLVALLDRGGRGREERSTMLREWNRLRTTASWWEYRDGYDVGRWNRLEHVDAAAEAQHDAEIPRIQAAGDT
;
A
#
# COMPACT_ATOMS: atom_id res chain seq x y z
N MET A 1 -28.86 9.34 -4.98
CA MET A 1 -27.83 8.49 -4.36
C MET A 1 -26.97 7.95 -5.48
N SER A 2 -25.83 8.58 -5.72
CA SER A 2 -24.89 8.15 -6.76
C SER A 2 -24.20 6.90 -6.26
N THR A 3 -24.29 5.81 -7.02
CA THR A 3 -23.42 4.64 -6.84
C THR A 3 -22.00 5.10 -7.14
N GLU A 4 -21.24 5.50 -6.12
CA GLU A 4 -19.79 5.59 -6.24
C GLU A 4 -19.32 4.17 -6.54
N SER A 5 -18.93 3.96 -7.79
CA SER A 5 -18.21 2.76 -8.19
C SER A 5 -16.89 2.79 -7.44
N HIS A 6 -16.81 2.11 -6.29
CA HIS A 6 -15.58 2.00 -5.52
C HIS A 6 -14.49 1.48 -6.47
N ARG A 7 -13.56 2.36 -6.83
CA ARG A 7 -12.47 2.03 -7.75
C ARG A 7 -11.55 1.04 -7.03
N SER A 8 -11.66 -0.24 -7.40
CA SER A 8 -10.72 -1.26 -6.94
C SER A 8 -9.37 -1.03 -7.61
N LEU A 9 -8.34 -0.78 -6.81
CA LEU A 9 -6.96 -0.73 -7.30
C LEU A 9 -6.53 -2.15 -7.68
N ARG A 10 -6.17 -2.38 -8.95
CA ARG A 10 -5.71 -3.69 -9.45
C ARG A 10 -4.22 -3.68 -9.78
N TYR A 11 -3.71 -2.54 -10.28
CA TYR A 11 -2.31 -2.37 -10.66
C TYR A 11 -1.68 -1.13 -10.02
N VAL A 12 -0.36 -0.99 -10.14
CA VAL A 12 0.36 0.20 -9.67
C VAL A 12 -0.12 1.46 -10.39
N ASP A 13 -0.41 1.35 -11.68
CA ASP A 13 -0.92 2.46 -12.49
C ASP A 13 -2.32 2.93 -12.04
N ASP A 14 -3.02 2.15 -11.20
CA ASP A 14 -4.29 2.59 -10.61
C ASP A 14 -4.10 3.52 -9.42
N ILE A 15 -2.94 3.46 -8.74
CA ILE A 15 -2.67 4.23 -7.54
C ILE A 15 -2.69 5.71 -7.88
N THR A 16 -3.50 6.46 -7.15
CA THR A 16 -3.54 7.92 -7.20
C THR A 16 -2.90 8.50 -5.95
N ARG A 17 -2.53 9.79 -6.03
CA ARG A 17 -2.08 10.56 -4.87
C ARG A 17 -3.10 10.50 -3.73
N ASP A 18 -4.39 10.59 -4.06
CA ASP A 18 -5.47 10.55 -3.06
C ASP A 18 -5.58 9.19 -2.37
N ASP A 19 -5.24 8.09 -3.04
CA ASP A 19 -5.20 6.75 -2.42
C ASP A 19 -4.11 6.68 -1.36
N VAL A 20 -2.92 7.20 -1.68
CA VAL A 20 -1.77 7.22 -0.77
C VAL A 20 -2.07 8.09 0.45
N LEU A 21 -2.57 9.32 0.23
CA LEU A 21 -2.87 10.26 1.31
C LEU A 21 -4.01 9.78 2.19
N ALA A 22 -5.05 9.16 1.61
CA ALA A 22 -6.15 8.60 2.39
C ALA A 22 -5.68 7.45 3.30
N LEU A 23 -4.82 6.57 2.78
CA LEU A 23 -4.28 5.45 3.54
C LEU A 23 -3.33 5.92 4.65
N GLU A 24 -2.46 6.89 4.36
CA GLU A 24 -1.59 7.54 5.34
C GLU A 24 -2.40 8.20 6.46
N ALA A 25 -3.40 9.02 6.10
CA ALA A 25 -4.27 9.69 7.07
C ALA A 25 -5.03 8.70 7.95
N PHE A 26 -5.49 7.59 7.37
CA PHE A 26 -6.11 6.51 8.13
C PHE A 26 -5.13 5.91 9.15
N ILE A 27 -3.91 5.55 8.75
CA ILE A 27 -2.92 4.99 9.68
C ILE A 27 -2.66 5.99 10.83
N TYR A 28 -2.45 7.27 10.54
CA TYR A 28 -2.25 8.27 11.60
C TYR A 28 -3.47 8.43 12.51
N SER A 29 -4.69 8.30 11.98
CA SER A 29 -5.90 8.33 12.81
C SER A 29 -5.96 7.19 13.82
N GLN A 30 -5.33 6.04 13.52
CA GLN A 30 -5.25 4.89 14.42
C GLN A 30 -4.09 5.00 15.42
N LEU A 31 -2.97 5.60 15.00
CA LEU A 31 -1.79 5.76 15.87
C LEU A 31 -1.98 6.85 16.93
N ARG A 32 -2.63 7.96 16.57
CA ARG A 32 -2.74 9.15 17.42
C ARG A 32 -3.37 8.87 18.80
N PRO A 33 -4.49 8.15 18.93
CA PRO A 33 -5.04 7.83 20.25
C PRO A 33 -4.10 6.99 21.13
N VAL A 34 -3.30 6.12 20.52
CA VAL A 34 -2.32 5.29 21.24
C VAL A 34 -1.16 6.15 21.74
N GLN A 35 -0.72 7.12 20.93
CA GLN A 35 0.31 8.07 21.34
C GLN A 35 -0.16 8.99 22.47
N ASP A 36 -1.36 9.55 22.34
CA ASP A 36 -1.95 10.41 23.37
C ASP A 36 -2.04 9.69 24.71
N ALA A 37 -2.30 8.37 24.70
CA ALA A 37 -2.33 7.53 25.90
C ALA A 37 -0.93 7.13 26.43
N ALA A 38 0.04 6.89 25.54
CA ALA A 38 1.39 6.47 25.92
C ALA A 38 2.26 7.64 26.43
N GLY A 39 1.95 8.87 26.03
CA GLY A 39 2.78 10.05 26.29
C GLY A 39 4.05 10.07 25.44
N GLU A 40 4.96 11.00 25.76
CA GLU A 40 6.13 11.33 24.92
C GLU A 40 7.43 10.60 25.31
N THR A 41 7.34 9.53 26.12
CA THR A 41 8.54 8.82 26.62
C THR A 41 8.33 7.31 26.70
N GLY A 42 9.44 6.56 26.74
CA GLY A 42 9.44 5.10 26.88
C GLY A 42 9.33 4.33 25.56
N ASP A 43 9.41 3.00 25.65
CA ASP A 43 9.54 2.13 24.47
C ASP A 43 8.32 2.19 23.53
N THR A 44 7.12 2.35 24.10
CA THR A 44 5.89 2.52 23.30
C THR A 44 5.94 3.78 22.47
N PHE A 45 6.38 4.91 23.04
CA PHE A 45 6.57 6.15 22.29
C PHE A 45 7.62 5.97 21.19
N CYS A 46 8.79 5.38 21.51
CA CYS A 46 9.84 5.10 20.53
C CYS A 46 9.35 4.24 19.36
N ALA A 47 8.56 3.20 19.65
CA ALA A 47 7.98 2.32 18.65
C ALA A 47 6.96 3.05 17.75
N LEU A 48 6.04 3.82 18.35
CA LEU A 48 5.04 4.58 17.60
C LEU A 48 5.69 5.65 16.71
N ARG A 49 6.68 6.38 17.21
CA ARG A 49 7.43 7.37 16.42
C ARG A 49 8.21 6.73 15.28
N SER A 50 8.82 5.57 15.53
CA SER A 50 9.53 4.83 14.48
C SER A 50 8.56 4.37 13.38
N LEU A 51 7.38 3.88 13.76
CA LEU A 51 6.34 3.48 12.81
C LEU A 51 5.82 4.67 11.99
N GLU A 52 5.58 5.82 12.61
CA GLU A 52 5.15 7.03 11.91
C GLU A 52 6.17 7.50 10.88
N ILE A 53 7.46 7.48 11.21
CA ILE A 53 8.52 7.84 10.26
C ILE A 53 8.47 6.90 9.06
N LEU A 54 8.35 5.58 9.28
CA LEU A 54 8.26 4.62 8.18
C LEU A 54 7.01 4.80 7.31
N VAL A 55 5.88 5.15 7.91
CA VAL A 55 4.64 5.46 7.18
C VAL A 55 4.80 6.72 6.35
N CYS A 56 5.32 7.80 6.96
CA CYS A 56 5.61 9.07 6.30
C CYS A 56 6.59 8.89 5.13
N ASP A 57 7.68 8.13 5.33
CA ASP A 57 8.68 7.90 4.31
C ASP A 57 8.12 7.09 3.14
N SER A 58 7.36 6.02 3.41
CA SER A 58 6.72 5.22 2.36
C SER A 58 5.65 6.01 1.59
N ALA A 59 4.80 6.79 2.28
CA ALA A 59 3.80 7.64 1.66
C ALA A 59 4.44 8.77 0.83
N GLY A 60 5.45 9.44 1.40
CA GLY A 60 6.21 10.50 0.73
C GLY A 60 6.94 9.99 -0.52
N LEU A 61 7.53 8.80 -0.46
CA LEU A 61 8.17 8.18 -1.62
C LEU A 61 7.15 7.85 -2.73
N LEU A 62 5.99 7.30 -2.38
CA LEU A 62 4.91 7.04 -3.34
C LEU A 62 4.45 8.32 -4.02
N VAL A 63 4.15 9.37 -3.25
CA VAL A 63 3.75 10.68 -3.79
C VAL A 63 4.83 11.24 -4.72
N ALA A 64 6.11 11.17 -4.33
CA ALA A 64 7.21 11.65 -5.16
C ALA A 64 7.35 10.86 -6.48
N LEU A 65 7.10 9.54 -6.48
CA LEU A 65 7.13 8.71 -7.69
C LEU A 65 5.93 9.00 -8.60
N LEU A 66 4.75 9.19 -8.02
CA LEU A 66 3.54 9.60 -8.76
C LEU A 66 3.74 10.96 -9.44
N ASP A 67 4.33 11.93 -8.75
CA ASP A 67 4.59 13.27 -9.31
C ASP A 67 5.57 13.26 -10.48
N ARG A 68 6.51 12.30 -10.49
CA ARG A 68 7.44 12.08 -11.62
C ARG A 68 6.81 11.27 -12.75
N GLY A 69 5.64 10.67 -12.51
CA GLY A 69 4.88 9.86 -13.45
C GLY A 69 5.27 8.38 -13.52
N GLY A 70 6.03 7.86 -12.55
CA GLY A 70 6.31 6.42 -12.35
C GLY A 70 6.61 5.63 -13.62
N ARG A 71 7.52 6.10 -14.48
CA ARG A 71 7.62 5.63 -15.87
C ARG A 71 8.52 4.40 -16.02
N GLY A 72 9.43 4.16 -15.08
CA GLY A 72 10.35 3.02 -15.10
C GLY A 72 9.81 1.74 -14.48
N ARG A 73 10.30 0.57 -14.92
CA ARG A 73 9.99 -0.73 -14.29
C ARG A 73 10.38 -0.75 -12.82
N GLU A 74 11.57 -0.22 -12.49
CA GLU A 74 12.07 -0.15 -11.11
C GLU A 74 11.22 0.79 -10.23
N GLU A 75 10.79 1.92 -10.78
CA GLU A 75 9.90 2.86 -10.09
C GLU A 75 8.56 2.20 -9.79
N ARG A 76 7.95 1.51 -10.77
CA ARG A 76 6.70 0.77 -10.56
C ARG A 76 6.85 -0.37 -9.56
N SER A 77 7.95 -1.12 -9.61
CA SER A 77 8.24 -2.15 -8.59
C SER A 77 8.43 -1.54 -7.20
N THR A 78 9.03 -0.36 -7.11
CA THR A 78 9.15 0.39 -5.84
C THR A 78 7.77 0.82 -5.35
N MET A 79 6.94 1.40 -6.22
CA MET A 79 5.58 1.79 -5.88
C MET A 79 4.75 0.60 -5.41
N LEU A 80 4.82 -0.54 -6.10
CA LEU A 80 4.17 -1.78 -5.69
C LEU A 80 4.54 -2.18 -4.26
N ARG A 81 5.85 -2.14 -3.96
CA ARG A 81 6.38 -2.52 -2.64
C ARG A 81 5.92 -1.55 -1.56
N GLU A 82 6.06 -0.24 -1.78
CA GLU A 82 5.69 0.76 -0.78
C GLU A 82 4.18 0.83 -0.56
N TRP A 83 3.38 0.67 -1.62
CA TRP A 83 1.92 0.54 -1.50
C TRP A 83 1.53 -0.65 -0.63
N ASN A 84 2.06 -1.84 -0.94
CA ASN A 84 1.76 -3.05 -0.18
C ASN A 84 2.27 -2.97 1.27
N ARG A 85 3.37 -2.24 1.52
CA ARG A 85 3.85 -1.95 2.88
C ARG A 85 2.84 -1.11 3.65
N LEU A 86 2.41 0.04 3.11
CA LEU A 86 1.40 0.89 3.75
C LEU A 86 0.10 0.13 3.99
N ARG A 87 -0.39 -0.60 2.97
CA ARG A 87 -1.62 -1.40 3.09
C ARG A 87 -1.49 -2.48 4.16
N THR A 88 -0.34 -3.15 4.26
CA THR A 88 -0.11 -4.16 5.30
C THR A 88 -0.08 -3.53 6.69
N THR A 89 0.55 -2.36 6.84
CA THR A 89 0.50 -1.58 8.09
C THR A 89 -0.95 -1.24 8.45
N ALA A 90 -1.76 -0.79 7.50
CA ALA A 90 -3.16 -0.45 7.74
C ALA A 90 -4.04 -1.67 8.05
N SER A 91 -3.73 -2.86 7.51
CA SER A 91 -4.59 -4.05 7.64
C SER A 91 -4.80 -4.53 9.08
N TRP A 92 -3.92 -4.14 10.01
CA TRP A 92 -4.13 -4.40 11.44
C TRP A 92 -5.37 -3.71 12.01
N TRP A 93 -5.92 -2.73 11.29
CA TRP A 93 -7.14 -2.00 11.63
C TRP A 93 -8.26 -2.22 10.61
N GLU A 94 -8.26 -3.31 9.85
CA GLU A 94 -9.31 -3.59 8.85
C GLU A 94 -10.72 -3.65 9.44
N TYR A 95 -10.83 -3.96 10.73
CA TYR A 95 -12.09 -4.02 11.48
C TYR A 95 -12.56 -2.65 11.99
N ARG A 96 -11.78 -1.57 11.81
CA ARG A 96 -12.10 -0.23 12.29
C ARG A 96 -12.86 0.57 11.24
N ASP A 97 -13.75 1.43 11.71
CA ASP A 97 -14.44 2.40 10.87
C ASP A 97 -13.43 3.28 10.13
N GLY A 98 -13.68 3.53 8.85
CA GLY A 98 -12.80 4.30 7.97
C GLY A 98 -11.78 3.47 7.21
N TYR A 99 -11.65 2.16 7.49
CA TYR A 99 -10.89 1.27 6.61
C TYR A 99 -11.68 0.98 5.32
N ASP A 100 -11.11 1.29 4.16
CA ASP A 100 -11.77 1.08 2.87
C ASP A 100 -11.28 -0.22 2.21
N VAL A 101 -11.98 -1.33 2.50
CA VAL A 101 -11.67 -2.66 1.93
C VAL A 101 -11.80 -2.69 0.41
N GLY A 102 -12.74 -1.93 -0.15
CA GLY A 102 -12.96 -1.91 -1.60
C GLY A 102 -11.83 -1.20 -2.36
N ARG A 103 -11.21 -0.21 -1.73
CA ARG A 103 -10.17 0.64 -2.30
C ARG A 103 -8.76 0.15 -1.99
N TRP A 104 -8.48 -0.27 -0.75
CA TRP A 104 -7.13 -0.59 -0.29
C TRP A 104 -6.78 -2.07 -0.44
N ASN A 105 -6.70 -2.50 -1.70
CA ASN A 105 -6.33 -3.86 -2.05
C ASN A 105 -4.80 -4.05 -2.06
N ARG A 106 -4.39 -5.28 -1.76
CA ARG A 106 -3.03 -5.73 -2.07
C ARG A 106 -2.89 -5.82 -3.58
N LEU A 107 -1.80 -5.28 -4.10
CA LEU A 107 -1.48 -5.37 -5.52
C LEU A 107 -0.49 -6.52 -5.73
N GLU A 108 -0.74 -7.34 -6.73
CA GLU A 108 0.12 -8.49 -7.07
C GLU A 108 1.07 -8.17 -8.22
N HIS A 109 0.64 -7.29 -9.14
CA HIS A 109 1.37 -6.97 -10.36
C HIS A 109 1.51 -5.46 -10.55
N VAL A 110 2.61 -5.08 -11.22
CA VAL A 110 2.86 -3.67 -11.57
C VAL A 110 1.87 -3.16 -12.62
N ASP A 111 1.55 -4.00 -13.61
CA ASP A 111 0.64 -3.71 -14.71
C ASP A 111 0.07 -5.04 -15.29
N ALA A 112 -0.84 -4.91 -16.24
CA ALA A 112 -1.47 -6.06 -16.91
C ALA A 112 -0.47 -6.88 -17.76
N ALA A 113 0.62 -6.28 -18.24
CA ALA A 113 1.63 -7.00 -19.01
C ALA A 113 2.46 -7.92 -18.09
N ALA A 114 2.77 -7.47 -16.89
CA ALA A 114 3.45 -8.26 -15.86
C ALA A 114 2.56 -9.40 -15.34
N GLU A 115 1.25 -9.18 -15.19
CA GLU A 115 0.27 -10.23 -14.89
C GLU A 115 0.27 -11.30 -16.01
N ALA A 116 0.12 -10.88 -17.27
CA ALA A 116 0.14 -11.81 -18.41
C ALA A 116 1.47 -12.59 -18.54
N GLN A 117 2.61 -11.95 -18.22
CA GLN A 117 3.90 -12.62 -18.19
C GLN A 117 3.96 -13.68 -17.09
N HIS A 118 3.49 -13.35 -15.88
CA HIS A 118 3.43 -14.28 -14.76
C HIS A 118 2.52 -15.48 -15.07
N ASP A 119 1.33 -15.22 -15.61
CA ASP A 119 0.36 -16.27 -15.99
C ASP A 119 0.91 -17.19 -17.09
N ALA A 120 1.73 -16.68 -18.00
CA ALA A 120 2.40 -17.48 -19.02
C ALA A 120 3.58 -18.33 -18.46
N GLU A 121 4.12 -17.97 -17.30
CA GLU A 121 5.27 -18.62 -16.67
C GLU A 121 4.85 -19.77 -15.74
N ILE A 122 3.68 -19.68 -15.08
CA ILE A 122 3.12 -20.74 -14.22
C ILE A 122 3.08 -22.12 -14.91
N PRO A 123 2.57 -22.27 -16.14
CA PRO A 123 2.52 -23.57 -16.82
C PRO A 123 3.90 -24.11 -17.17
N ARG A 124 4.88 -23.23 -17.42
CA ARG A 124 6.26 -23.63 -17.74
C ARG A 124 6.99 -24.18 -16.54
N ILE A 125 6.79 -23.56 -15.37
CA ILE A 125 7.38 -24.03 -14.11
C ILE A 125 6.77 -25.37 -13.69
N GLN A 126 5.45 -25.52 -13.83
CA GLN A 126 4.77 -26.79 -13.56
C GLN A 126 5.27 -27.92 -14.46
N ALA A 127 5.40 -27.66 -15.77
CA ALA A 127 5.94 -28.65 -16.72
C ALA A 127 7.42 -29.01 -16.48
N ALA A 128 8.21 -28.11 -15.88
CA ALA A 128 9.61 -28.34 -15.53
C ALA A 128 9.80 -28.99 -14.14
N GLY A 129 8.79 -28.94 -13.27
CA GLY A 129 8.78 -29.61 -11.97
C GLY A 129 8.35 -31.08 -12.02
N ASP A 130 7.73 -31.50 -13.13
CA ASP A 130 7.24 -32.86 -13.37
C ASP A 130 8.25 -33.75 -14.15
N THR A 131 9.47 -33.27 -14.38
CA THR A 131 10.60 -34.00 -15.01
C THR A 131 11.76 -34.21 -14.05
#